data_AF-A0A4U9XQR3-F1
#
_entry.id   AF-A0A4U9XQR3-F1
#
_cell.length_a   1.000
_cell.length_b   1.000
_cell.length_c   1.000
_cell.angle_alpha   90.00
_cell.angle_beta   90.00
_cell.angle_gamma   90.00
#
_symmetry.space_group_name_H-M   'P 1'
#
loop_
_entity.id
_entity.type
_entity.pdbx_description
1 polymer ?
#
loop_
_entity_poly.entity_id
_entity_poly.type
_entity_poly.pdbx_seq_one_letter_code
_entity_poly.pdbx_strand_id
1 'polypeptide(L)'
;MSKSLGNGIDPMDVVEKYGADSLRWFLSNGSAPGQDVRFSYEKMDASWNFINKIWNISRYILMNNEGLTIEEAENNVAKVAASEAGNVTDQWILHNLNETIVKVTENFDKFEFGVAGHILYNFIWEEFANWYVELTKEVLYSDNEDEKVMTRSVLLYTLDKNFTPPSPNYAFCD
;
A
#
# COMPACT_ATOMS: atom_id res chain seq x y z
N MET A 1 -4.24 -29.56 -4.98
CA MET A 1 -3.12 -30.16 -4.21
C MET A 1 -3.71 -31.10 -3.18
N SER A 2 -3.14 -32.30 -2.97
CA SER A 2 -3.62 -33.28 -1.98
C SER A 2 -2.47 -33.85 -1.17
N LYS A 3 -2.66 -33.94 0.16
CA LYS A 3 -1.73 -34.64 1.06
C LYS A 3 -1.56 -36.11 0.67
N SER A 4 -2.61 -36.78 0.20
CA SER A 4 -2.56 -38.20 -0.18
C SER A 4 -1.78 -38.47 -1.47
N LEU A 5 -1.63 -37.46 -2.35
CA LEU A 5 -0.90 -37.57 -3.61
C LEU A 5 0.56 -37.08 -3.50
N GLY A 6 0.99 -36.65 -2.31
CA GLY A 6 2.34 -36.14 -2.08
C GLY A 6 2.69 -34.86 -2.85
N ASN A 7 1.70 -34.17 -3.42
CA ASN A 7 1.88 -32.95 -4.22
C ASN A 7 1.41 -31.67 -3.51
N GLY A 8 1.25 -31.75 -2.18
CA GLY A 8 0.97 -30.60 -1.33
C GLY A 8 2.24 -29.81 -1.07
N ILE A 9 2.13 -28.49 -1.13
CA ILE A 9 3.18 -27.58 -0.69
C ILE A 9 2.86 -27.21 0.76
N ASP A 10 3.83 -27.35 1.65
CA ASP A 10 3.66 -26.94 3.04
C ASP A 10 3.61 -25.40 3.10
N PRO A 11 2.51 -24.80 3.60
CA PRO A 11 2.45 -23.35 3.74
C PRO A 11 3.53 -22.81 4.68
N MET A 12 4.00 -23.59 5.66
CA MET A 12 5.02 -23.13 6.61
C MET A 12 6.38 -22.94 5.92
N ASP A 13 6.76 -23.85 5.03
CA ASP A 13 7.98 -23.71 4.21
C ASP A 13 7.93 -22.45 3.34
N VAL A 14 6.74 -22.13 2.79
CA VAL A 14 6.55 -20.93 1.97
C VAL A 14 6.61 -19.67 2.83
N VAL A 15 6.03 -19.68 4.03
CA VAL A 15 6.08 -18.55 4.99
C VAL A 15 7.50 -18.32 5.47
N GLU A 16 8.28 -19.36 5.76
CA GLU A 16 9.68 -19.22 6.15
C GLU A 16 10.52 -18.58 5.04
N LYS A 17 10.25 -18.94 3.77
CA LYS A 17 10.99 -18.42 2.62
C LYS A 17 10.56 -17.01 2.18
N TYR A 18 9.25 -16.72 2.16
CA TYR A 18 8.69 -15.52 1.53
C TYR A 18 7.95 -14.58 2.49
N GLY A 19 7.69 -15.02 3.73
CA GLY A 19 6.87 -14.31 4.69
C GLY A 19 5.36 -14.55 4.51
N ALA A 20 4.61 -14.35 5.59
CA ALA A 20 3.17 -14.58 5.64
C ALA A 20 2.39 -13.63 4.72
N ASP A 21 2.78 -12.36 4.64
CA ASP A 21 2.06 -11.36 3.85
C ASP A 21 2.18 -11.60 2.35
N SER A 22 3.36 -12.03 1.90
CA SER A 22 3.56 -12.44 0.50
C SER A 22 2.61 -13.58 0.15
N LEU A 23 2.51 -14.60 1.01
CA LEU A 23 1.61 -15.75 0.80
C LEU A 23 0.14 -15.32 0.82
N ARG A 24 -0.26 -14.43 1.75
CA ARG A 24 -1.64 -13.88 1.79
C ARG A 24 -1.95 -13.11 0.51
N TRP A 25 -1.04 -12.25 0.07
CA TRP A 25 -1.19 -11.52 -1.19
C TRP A 25 -1.35 -12.46 -2.39
N PHE A 26 -0.49 -13.48 -2.48
CA PHE A 26 -0.54 -14.50 -3.53
C PHE A 26 -1.91 -15.23 -3.55
N LEU A 27 -2.42 -15.63 -2.38
CA LEU A 27 -3.68 -16.36 -2.30
C LEU A 27 -4.89 -15.47 -2.60
N SER A 28 -4.88 -14.22 -2.13
CA SER A 28 -6.00 -13.28 -2.34
C SER A 28 -6.09 -12.75 -3.78
N ASN A 29 -4.96 -12.67 -4.50
CA ASN A 29 -4.91 -12.10 -5.86
C ASN A 29 -4.56 -13.14 -6.95
N GLY A 30 -4.27 -14.38 -6.58
CA GLY A 30 -3.70 -15.39 -7.48
C GLY A 30 -4.67 -16.05 -8.45
N SER A 31 -5.99 -15.88 -8.25
CA SER A 31 -7.06 -16.45 -9.09
C SER A 31 -8.32 -15.60 -9.09
N ALA A 32 -9.08 -15.69 -10.18
CA ALA A 32 -10.44 -15.16 -10.22
C ALA A 32 -11.37 -15.95 -9.26
N PRO A 33 -12.44 -15.32 -8.74
CA PRO A 33 -13.43 -16.01 -7.91
C PRO A 33 -13.97 -17.28 -8.59
N GLY A 34 -14.06 -18.37 -7.83
CA GLY A 34 -14.58 -19.65 -8.33
C GLY A 34 -13.63 -20.45 -9.22
N GLN A 35 -12.38 -20.01 -9.42
CA GLN A 35 -11.34 -20.77 -10.12
C GLN A 35 -10.37 -21.41 -9.13
N ASP A 36 -9.82 -22.57 -9.51
CA ASP A 36 -8.79 -23.24 -8.73
C ASP A 36 -7.49 -22.41 -8.75
N VAL A 37 -6.96 -22.11 -7.56
CA VAL A 37 -5.62 -21.51 -7.43
C VAL A 37 -4.56 -22.57 -7.69
N ARG A 38 -3.79 -22.41 -8.76
CA ARG A 38 -2.56 -23.17 -8.99
C ARG A 38 -1.38 -22.46 -8.35
N PHE A 39 -0.73 -23.11 -7.39
CA PHE A 39 0.51 -22.62 -6.81
C PHE A 39 1.61 -22.52 -7.88
N SER A 40 2.34 -21.41 -7.89
CA SER A 40 3.49 -21.17 -8.76
C SER A 40 4.53 -20.36 -8.01
N TYR A 41 5.77 -20.83 -7.99
CA TYR A 41 6.89 -20.08 -7.41
C TYR A 41 7.14 -18.76 -8.14
N GLU A 42 6.90 -18.69 -9.45
CA GLU A 42 7.01 -17.43 -10.21
C GLU A 42 6.01 -16.36 -9.73
N LYS A 43 4.75 -16.76 -9.51
CA LYS A 43 3.73 -15.86 -8.94
C LYS A 43 4.02 -15.52 -7.47
N MET A 44 4.64 -16.45 -6.75
CA MET A 44 5.10 -16.24 -5.38
C MET A 44 6.22 -15.17 -5.35
N ASP A 45 7.21 -15.28 -6.25
CA ASP A 45 8.30 -14.31 -6.38
C ASP A 45 7.74 -12.92 -6.72
N ALA A 46 6.75 -12.83 -7.61
CA ALA A 46 6.07 -11.56 -7.92
C ALA A 46 5.37 -10.95 -6.68
N SER A 47 4.70 -11.79 -5.88
CA SER A 47 4.03 -11.35 -4.64
C SER A 47 5.06 -10.86 -3.61
N TRP A 48 6.17 -11.57 -3.47
CA TRP A 48 7.26 -11.17 -2.58
C TRP A 48 7.91 -9.85 -3.02
N ASN A 49 8.16 -9.67 -4.31
CA ASN A 49 8.68 -8.41 -4.86
C ASN A 49 7.77 -7.22 -4.53
N PHE A 50 6.46 -7.43 -4.60
CA PHE A 50 5.47 -6.41 -4.22
C PHE A 50 5.51 -6.06 -2.74
N ILE A 51 5.49 -7.05 -1.85
CA ILE A 51 5.60 -6.81 -0.39
C ILE A 51 6.94 -6.15 -0.04
N ASN A 52 8.03 -6.57 -0.69
CA ASN A 52 9.35 -5.96 -0.51
C ASN A 52 9.38 -4.49 -1.00
N LYS A 53 8.68 -4.17 -2.10
CA LYS A 53 8.52 -2.79 -2.58
C LYS A 53 7.81 -1.92 -1.54
N ILE A 54 6.71 -2.41 -0.98
CA ILE A 54 5.99 -1.78 0.14
C ILE A 54 6.92 -1.51 1.32
N TRP A 55 7.71 -2.52 1.72
CA TRP A 55 8.62 -2.39 2.85
C TRP A 55 9.71 -1.34 2.59
N ASN A 56 10.28 -1.29 1.39
CA ASN A 56 11.27 -0.28 1.01
C ASN A 56 10.70 1.14 1.05
N ILE A 57 9.47 1.33 0.55
CA ILE A 57 8.78 2.63 0.59
C ILE A 57 8.50 3.04 2.05
N SER A 58 7.97 2.11 2.84
CA SER A 58 7.69 2.33 4.27
C SER A 58 8.95 2.77 5.00
N ARG A 59 10.07 2.09 4.77
CA ARG A 59 11.37 2.45 5.35
C ARG A 59 11.81 3.85 4.91
N TYR A 60 11.71 4.18 3.62
CA TYR A 60 12.04 5.52 3.11
C TYR A 60 11.24 6.61 3.84
N ILE A 61 9.93 6.41 3.99
CA ILE A 61 9.04 7.38 4.64
C ILE A 61 9.40 7.54 6.11
N LEU A 62 9.52 6.43 6.85
CA LEU A 62 9.86 6.45 8.27
C LEU A 62 11.25 7.07 8.55
N MET A 63 12.21 6.86 7.66
CA MET A 63 13.54 7.48 7.77
C MET A 63 13.50 9.00 7.57
N ASN A 64 12.55 9.51 6.80
CA ASN A 64 12.40 10.94 6.50
C ASN A 64 11.30 11.61 7.34
N ASN A 65 10.67 10.89 8.28
CA ASN A 65 9.49 11.34 9.02
C ASN A 65 9.78 12.47 10.02
N GLU A 66 11.03 12.60 10.48
CA GLU A 66 11.46 13.62 11.46
C GLU A 66 10.58 13.74 12.72
N GLY A 67 9.97 12.63 13.16
CA GLY A 67 9.17 12.58 14.38
C GLY A 67 7.72 13.04 14.23
N LEU A 68 7.25 13.31 13.01
CA LEU A 68 5.82 13.58 12.75
C LEU A 68 4.94 12.42 13.25
N THR A 69 3.90 12.77 13.99
CA THR A 69 2.85 11.83 14.39
C THR A 69 1.79 11.71 13.30
N ILE A 70 0.99 10.63 13.35
CA ILE A 70 -0.15 10.46 12.43
C ILE A 70 -1.16 11.60 12.59
N GLU A 71 -1.45 12.04 13.81
CA GLU A 71 -2.39 13.13 14.08
C GLU A 71 -1.92 14.47 13.47
N GLU A 72 -0.63 14.79 13.60
CA GLU A 72 -0.05 15.98 12.96
C GLU A 72 -0.11 15.87 11.43
N ALA A 73 0.18 14.68 10.90
CA ALA A 73 0.10 14.43 9.46
C ALA A 73 -1.33 14.62 8.92
N GLU A 74 -2.34 14.09 9.62
CA GLU A 74 -3.76 14.26 9.26
C GLU A 74 -4.18 15.74 9.24
N ASN A 75 -3.77 16.52 10.24
CA ASN A 75 -4.05 17.95 10.28
C ASN A 75 -3.40 18.73 9.12
N ASN A 76 -2.18 18.35 8.73
CA ASN A 76 -1.49 18.98 7.60
C ASN A 76 -2.10 18.56 6.26
N VAL A 77 -2.47 17.28 6.11
CA VAL A 77 -3.16 16.77 4.92
C VAL A 77 -4.47 17.50 4.67
N ALA A 78 -5.22 17.86 5.72
CA ALA A 78 -6.44 18.66 5.58
C ALA A 78 -6.17 20.03 4.92
N LYS A 79 -5.07 20.70 5.29
CA LYS A 79 -4.65 21.97 4.68
C LYS A 79 -4.21 21.78 3.22
N VAL A 80 -3.49 20.70 2.93
CA VAL A 80 -3.09 20.36 1.55
C VAL A 80 -4.32 20.10 0.68
N ALA A 81 -5.29 19.33 1.18
CA ALA A 81 -6.53 19.03 0.48
C ALA A 81 -7.39 20.29 0.24
N ALA A 82 -7.32 21.27 1.14
CA ALA A 82 -7.95 22.58 0.98
C ALA A 82 -7.16 23.55 0.08
N SER A 83 -6.02 23.11 -0.48
CA SER A 83 -5.09 23.93 -1.26
C SER A 83 -4.55 25.15 -0.49
N GLU A 84 -4.48 25.07 0.83
CA GLU A 84 -3.94 26.11 1.71
C GLU A 84 -2.43 25.95 1.93
N ALA A 85 -1.90 24.74 1.71
CA ALA A 85 -0.50 24.38 1.89
C ALA A 85 -0.09 23.22 0.95
N GLY A 86 1.21 22.89 0.96
CA GLY A 86 1.78 21.83 0.13
C GLY A 86 1.84 22.20 -1.35
N ASN A 87 2.26 21.24 -2.17
CA ASN A 87 2.43 21.44 -3.61
C ASN A 87 1.39 20.67 -4.44
N VAL A 88 1.46 20.85 -5.75
CA VAL A 88 0.54 20.21 -6.71
C VAL A 88 0.66 18.69 -6.69
N THR A 89 1.85 18.15 -6.44
CA THR A 89 2.08 16.70 -6.42
C THR A 89 1.49 16.06 -5.17
N ASP A 90 1.54 16.76 -4.04
CA ASP A 90 0.91 16.38 -2.78
C ASP A 90 -0.63 16.33 -2.93
N GLN A 91 -1.22 17.33 -3.58
CA GLN A 91 -2.66 17.35 -3.85
C GLN A 91 -3.06 16.22 -4.81
N TRP A 92 -2.27 16.00 -5.86
CA TRP A 92 -2.50 14.96 -6.85
C TRP A 92 -2.52 13.56 -6.23
N ILE A 93 -1.54 13.21 -5.39
CA ILE A 93 -1.51 11.87 -4.78
C ILE A 93 -2.66 11.66 -3.81
N LEU A 94 -3.09 12.70 -3.07
CA LEU A 94 -4.24 12.63 -2.17
C LEU A 94 -5.55 12.41 -2.93
N HIS A 95 -5.72 13.06 -4.08
CA HIS A 95 -6.85 12.83 -4.97
C HIS A 95 -6.88 11.37 -5.45
N ASN A 96 -5.76 10.88 -5.96
CA ASN A 96 -5.65 9.51 -6.48
C ASN A 96 -5.81 8.45 -5.38
N LEU A 97 -5.30 8.72 -4.17
CA LEU A 97 -5.50 7.87 -3.01
C LEU A 97 -6.99 7.75 -2.68
N ASN A 98 -7.73 8.86 -2.62
CA ASN A 98 -9.17 8.84 -2.35
C ASN A 98 -9.94 8.08 -3.42
N GLU A 99 -9.64 8.30 -4.70
CA GLU A 99 -10.20 7.54 -5.81
C GLU A 99 -9.92 6.03 -5.69
N THR A 100 -8.71 5.68 -5.29
CA THR A 100 -8.29 4.28 -5.07
C THR A 100 -9.05 3.67 -3.90
N ILE A 101 -9.16 4.38 -2.77
CA ILE A 101 -9.90 3.96 -1.57
C ILE A 101 -11.36 3.64 -1.91
N VAL A 102 -12.05 4.53 -2.65
CA VAL A 102 -13.44 4.31 -3.07
C VAL A 102 -13.56 3.03 -3.91
N LYS A 103 -12.74 2.90 -4.95
CA LYS A 103 -12.79 1.74 -5.86
C LYS A 103 -12.45 0.43 -5.17
N VAL A 104 -11.44 0.44 -4.30
CA VAL A 104 -11.06 -0.74 -3.51
C VAL A 104 -12.20 -1.12 -2.57
N THR A 105 -12.75 -0.17 -1.82
CA THR A 105 -13.86 -0.41 -0.88
C THR A 105 -15.06 -1.04 -1.59
N GLU A 106 -15.49 -0.48 -2.73
CA GLU A 106 -16.61 -1.01 -3.51
C GLU A 106 -16.39 -2.46 -4.00
N ASN A 107 -15.15 -2.83 -4.31
CA ASN A 107 -14.83 -4.20 -4.73
C ASN A 107 -14.71 -5.14 -3.53
N PHE A 108 -14.21 -4.66 -2.38
CA PHE A 108 -14.23 -5.41 -1.13
C PHE A 108 -15.66 -5.75 -0.68
N ASP A 109 -16.59 -4.79 -0.76
CA ASP A 109 -18.01 -5.01 -0.44
C ASP A 109 -18.68 -6.06 -1.33
N LYS A 110 -18.18 -6.23 -2.55
CA LYS A 110 -18.64 -7.24 -3.53
C LYS A 110 -17.88 -8.56 -3.44
N PHE A 111 -16.92 -8.69 -2.53
CA PHE A 111 -16.00 -9.83 -2.42
C PHE A 111 -15.12 -10.05 -3.67
N GLU A 112 -14.89 -9.00 -4.46
CA GLU A 112 -14.07 -9.00 -5.68
C GLU A 112 -12.60 -8.69 -5.35
N PHE A 113 -11.97 -9.49 -4.48
CA PHE A 113 -10.64 -9.21 -3.93
C PHE A 113 -9.53 -9.10 -5.00
N GLY A 114 -9.60 -9.91 -6.06
CA GLY A 114 -8.62 -9.85 -7.14
C GLY A 114 -8.66 -8.51 -7.88
N VAL A 115 -9.86 -7.95 -8.11
CA VAL A 115 -10.00 -6.62 -8.74
C VAL A 115 -9.51 -5.54 -7.79
N ALA A 116 -9.91 -5.61 -6.52
CA ALA A 116 -9.47 -4.67 -5.49
C ALA A 116 -7.93 -4.64 -5.36
N GLY A 117 -7.29 -5.81 -5.30
CA GLY A 117 -5.84 -5.88 -5.19
C GLY A 117 -5.11 -5.49 -6.47
N HIS A 118 -5.68 -5.70 -7.66
CA HIS A 118 -5.12 -5.13 -8.89
C HIS A 118 -5.12 -3.59 -8.88
N ILE A 119 -6.20 -2.97 -8.40
CA ILE A 119 -6.31 -1.51 -8.26
C ILE A 119 -5.27 -1.01 -7.25
N LEU A 120 -5.19 -1.64 -6.09
CA LEU A 120 -4.23 -1.28 -5.05
C LEU A 120 -2.78 -1.46 -5.51
N TYR A 121 -2.49 -2.55 -6.21
CA TYR A 121 -1.17 -2.81 -6.80
C TYR A 121 -0.75 -1.68 -7.75
N ASN A 122 -1.65 -1.28 -8.66
CA ASN A 122 -1.36 -0.23 -9.63
C ASN A 122 -1.12 1.12 -8.94
N PHE A 123 -1.95 1.48 -7.95
CA PHE A 123 -1.76 2.71 -7.18
C PHE A 123 -0.40 2.71 -6.46
N ILE A 124 -0.09 1.65 -5.70
CA ILE A 124 1.15 1.57 -4.92
C ILE A 124 2.37 1.59 -5.84
N TRP A 125 2.34 0.81 -6.93
CA TRP A 125 3.51 0.64 -7.78
C TRP A 125 3.71 1.84 -8.71
N GLU A 126 2.69 2.19 -9.49
CA GLU A 126 2.83 3.21 -10.52
C GLU A 126 2.71 4.61 -9.93
N GLU A 127 1.64 4.91 -9.20
CA GLU A 127 1.34 6.29 -8.81
C GLU A 127 2.13 6.72 -7.57
N PHE A 128 2.15 5.87 -6.55
CA PHE A 128 2.82 6.20 -5.30
C PHE A 128 4.33 6.02 -5.43
N ALA A 129 4.80 4.83 -5.81
CA ALA A 129 6.22 4.54 -5.76
C ALA A 129 7.03 5.08 -6.94
N ASN A 130 6.55 4.91 -8.18
CA ASN A 130 7.32 5.34 -9.35
C ASN A 130 7.25 6.86 -9.55
N TRP A 131 6.13 7.50 -9.17
CA TRP A 131 5.94 8.94 -9.31
C TRP A 131 6.08 9.68 -7.99
N TYR A 132 5.12 9.56 -7.08
CA TYR A 132 5.05 10.47 -5.93
C TYR A 132 6.29 10.40 -5.03
N VAL A 133 6.72 9.21 -4.62
CA VAL A 133 7.93 9.00 -3.80
C VAL A 133 9.17 9.58 -4.47
N GLU A 134 9.32 9.44 -5.78
CA GLU A 134 10.46 10.01 -6.52
C GLU A 134 10.39 11.54 -6.56
N LEU A 135 9.22 12.12 -6.83
CA LEU A 135 9.00 13.57 -6.84
C LEU A 135 9.25 14.21 -5.46
N THR A 136 8.90 13.50 -4.37
CA THR A 136 9.14 14.01 -3.01
C THR A 136 10.62 14.27 -2.73
N LYS A 137 11.55 13.56 -3.38
CA LYS A 137 12.98 13.71 -3.12
C LYS A 137 13.45 15.13 -3.39
N GLU A 138 12.99 15.76 -4.47
CA GLU A 138 13.36 17.14 -4.80
C GLU A 138 12.90 18.12 -3.71
N VAL A 139 11.68 17.94 -3.19
CA VAL A 139 11.11 18.76 -2.12
C VAL A 139 11.88 18.55 -0.81
N LEU A 140 12.17 17.29 -0.45
CA LEU A 140 12.88 16.96 0.78
C LEU A 140 14.33 17.47 0.81
N TYR A 141 14.95 17.67 -0.35
CA TYR A 141 16.28 18.28 -0.48
C TYR A 141 16.26 19.80 -0.66
N SER A 142 15.09 20.42 -0.78
CA SER A 142 14.97 21.88 -0.94
C SER A 142 15.32 22.63 0.35
N ASP A 143 15.34 23.97 0.30
CA ASP A 143 15.48 24.82 1.50
C ASP A 143 14.12 25.22 2.12
N ASN A 144 13.00 24.73 1.56
CA ASN A 144 11.66 25.11 1.99
C ASN A 144 11.12 24.16 3.08
N GLU A 145 11.40 24.46 4.35
CA GLU A 145 11.00 23.62 5.47
C GLU A 145 9.48 23.44 5.61
N ASP A 146 8.68 24.47 5.32
CA ASP A 146 7.23 24.38 5.40
C ASP A 146 6.69 23.34 4.41
N GLU A 147 7.22 23.33 3.19
CA GLU A 147 6.83 22.37 2.15
C GLU A 147 7.30 20.95 2.48
N LYS A 148 8.50 20.79 3.06
CA LYS A 148 8.97 19.48 3.54
C LYS A 148 8.03 18.87 4.57
N VAL A 149 7.56 19.67 5.54
CA VAL A 149 6.63 19.18 6.56
C VAL A 149 5.33 18.72 5.93
N MET A 150 4.81 19.45 4.95
CA MET A 150 3.59 19.04 4.22
C MET A 150 3.81 17.75 3.44
N THR A 151 4.87 17.64 2.64
CA THR A 151 5.16 16.45 1.85
C THR A 151 5.42 15.21 2.73
N ARG A 152 6.14 15.36 3.86
CA ARG A 152 6.31 14.26 4.84
C ARG A 152 4.99 13.82 5.46
N SER A 153 4.12 14.78 5.78
CA SER A 153 2.78 14.51 6.31
C SER A 153 1.95 13.70 5.29
N VAL A 154 1.99 14.09 4.02
CA VAL A 154 1.27 13.38 2.96
C VAL A 154 1.87 11.99 2.72
N LEU A 155 3.20 11.84 2.70
CA LEU A 155 3.85 10.53 2.62
C LEU A 155 3.41 9.60 3.77
N LEU A 156 3.44 10.09 5.01
CA LEU A 156 3.06 9.32 6.19
C LEU A 156 1.58 8.94 6.15
N TYR A 157 0.71 9.89 5.81
CA TYR A 157 -0.73 9.66 5.69
C TYR A 157 -1.07 8.64 4.59
N THR A 158 -0.48 8.80 3.40
CA THR A 158 -0.70 7.86 2.29
C THR A 158 -0.18 6.47 2.65
N LEU A 159 0.93 6.37 3.37
CA LEU A 159 1.42 5.09 3.89
C LEU A 159 0.42 4.46 4.86
N ASP A 160 -0.07 5.21 5.85
CA ASP A 160 -1.06 4.72 6.83
C ASP A 160 -2.33 4.19 6.15
N LYS A 161 -2.92 4.96 5.23
CA LYS A 161 -4.16 4.55 4.55
C LYS A 161 -3.98 3.37 3.58
N ASN A 162 -2.75 3.01 3.19
CA ASN A 162 -2.51 1.79 2.42
C ASN A 162 -2.60 0.52 3.28
N PHE A 163 -2.34 0.60 4.60
CA PHE A 163 -2.37 -0.57 5.51
C PHE A 163 -3.61 -0.61 6.39
N THR A 164 -4.21 0.55 6.66
CA THR A 164 -5.43 0.66 7.43
C THR A 164 -6.62 0.67 6.47
N PRO A 165 -7.47 -0.39 6.43
CA PRO A 165 -8.68 -0.34 5.62
C PRO A 165 -9.51 0.89 6.04
N PRO A 166 -10.21 1.56 5.10
CA PRO A 166 -11.10 2.66 5.42
C PRO A 166 -12.22 2.13 6.30
N SER A 167 -12.02 2.18 7.61
CA SER A 167 -12.98 1.71 8.57
C SER A 167 -13.83 2.90 9.00
N PRO A 168 -15.16 2.80 8.92
CA PRO A 168 -16.00 3.51 9.85
C PRO A 168 -15.97 2.83 11.23
N ASN A 169 -15.61 1.54 11.34
CA ASN A 169 -15.80 0.74 12.57
C ASN A 169 -15.13 -0.65 12.63
N TYR A 170 -13.99 -0.90 11.97
CA TYR A 170 -13.33 -2.23 12.06
C TYR A 170 -11.87 -2.10 12.47
N ALA A 171 -11.67 -1.92 13.77
CA ALA A 171 -10.46 -2.34 14.44
C ALA A 171 -10.33 -3.86 14.26
N PHE A 172 -9.35 -4.30 13.48
CA PHE A 172 -8.88 -5.67 13.60
C PHE A 172 -8.30 -5.81 15.01
N CYS A 173 -8.91 -6.68 15.79
CA CYS A 173 -8.61 -6.96 17.18
C CYS A 173 -7.10 -7.05 17.46
N ASP A 174 -6.73 -6.49 18.62
CA ASP A 174 -5.58 -6.89 19.44
C ASP A 174 -5.38 -8.42 19.51
#